data_AF-A0A816BDH2-F1
#
_entry.id   AF-A0A816BDH2-F1
#
_cell.length_a   1.000
_cell.length_b   1.000
_cell.length_c   1.000
_cell.angle_alpha   90.00
_cell.angle_beta   90.00
_cell.angle_gamma   90.00
#
_symmetry.space_group_name_H-M   'P 1'
#
loop_
_entity.id
_entity.type
_entity.pdbx_description
1 polymer ?
#
loop_
_entity_poly.entity_id
_entity_poly.type
_entity_poly.pdbx_seq_one_letter_code
_entity_poly.pdbx_strand_id
1 'polypeptide(L)'
;MVDISGNLNSLAIILAEIHHEVCLLPIKPTNSMMTSTLNITQSDALKGIARQVIQHLIDVAITAPFERSEYNRFKAVAIHSILRSIQMIINAANSLTVNVSQINWTLTTNGMM
;
A
#
# COMPACT_ATOMS: atom_id res chain seq x y z
N MET A 1 11.10 17.51 -3.81
CA MET A 1 11.03 16.03 -3.83
C MET A 1 10.47 15.49 -2.51
N VAL A 2 10.85 16.08 -1.38
CA VAL A 2 10.28 15.78 -0.05
C VAL A 2 8.75 15.89 -0.01
N ASP A 3 8.15 16.97 -0.54
CA ASP A 3 6.69 17.17 -0.49
C ASP A 3 5.91 16.07 -1.22
N ILE A 4 6.39 15.68 -2.41
CA ILE A 4 5.79 14.58 -3.19
C ILE A 4 5.90 13.28 -2.41
N SER A 5 7.07 13.01 -1.82
CA SER A 5 7.27 11.81 -0.99
C SER A 5 6.38 11.80 0.26
N GLY A 6 6.09 12.97 0.85
CA GLY A 6 5.16 13.13 1.96
C GLY A 6 3.73 12.74 1.57
N ASN A 7 3.24 13.26 0.43
CA ASN A 7 1.90 12.93 -0.08
C ASN A 7 1.77 11.43 -0.42
N LEU A 8 2.80 10.83 -1.01
CA LEU A 8 2.83 9.39 -1.29
C LEU A 8 2.77 8.55 -0.01
N ASN A 9 3.42 9.01 1.06
CA ASN A 9 3.37 8.33 2.35
C ASN A 9 1.97 8.36 2.97
N SER A 10 1.33 9.53 2.99
CA SER A 10 -0.07 9.64 3.45
C SER A 10 -1.00 8.73 2.66
N LEU A 11 -0.85 8.68 1.34
CA LEU A 11 -1.66 7.79 0.49
C LEU A 11 -1.40 6.32 0.78
N ALA A 12 -0.14 5.91 1.01
CA ALA A 12 0.20 4.53 1.34
C ALA A 12 -0.40 4.08 2.68
N ILE A 13 -0.43 4.96 3.68
CA ILE A 13 -1.05 4.67 4.99
C ILE A 13 -2.56 4.48 4.82
N ILE A 14 -3.23 5.40 4.12
CA ILE A 14 -4.68 5.32 3.87
C ILE A 14 -5.02 4.03 3.12
N LEU A 15 -4.24 3.68 2.10
CA LEU A 15 -4.48 2.46 1.31
C LEU A 15 -4.33 1.19 2.17
N ALA A 16 -3.37 1.16 3.10
CA ALA A 16 -3.19 0.05 4.02
C ALA A 16 -4.35 -0.09 5.02
N GLU A 17 -4.91 1.03 5.47
CA GLU A 17 -6.08 1.05 6.36
C GLU A 17 -7.33 0.53 5.64
N ILE A 18 -7.63 1.05 4.44
CA ILE A 18 -8.75 0.57 3.61
C ILE A 18 -8.60 -0.93 3.31
N HIS A 19 -7.39 -1.40 3.00
CA HIS A 19 -7.17 -2.81 2.75
C HIS A 19 -7.44 -3.69 3.97
N HIS A 20 -7.04 -3.23 5.16
CA HIS A 20 -7.30 -3.95 6.40
C HIS A 20 -8.80 -4.14 6.62
N GLU A 21 -9.62 -3.11 6.41
CA GLU A 21 -11.08 -3.19 6.49
C GLU A 21 -11.65 -4.17 5.46
N VAL A 22 -11.16 -4.11 4.22
CA VAL A 22 -11.57 -5.02 3.12
C VAL A 22 -11.28 -6.49 3.46
N CYS A 23 -10.15 -6.79 4.11
CA CYS A 23 -9.81 -8.16 4.50
C CYS A 23 -10.71 -8.75 5.59
N LEU A 24 -11.38 -7.91 6.38
CA LEU A 24 -12.36 -8.35 7.37
C LEU A 24 -13.72 -8.71 6.74
N LEU A 25 -13.94 -8.37 5.47
CA LEU A 25 -15.19 -8.65 4.78
C LEU A 25 -15.27 -10.11 4.30
N PRO A 26 -16.49 -10.70 4.28
CA PRO A 26 -16.68 -12.07 3.83
C PRO A 26 -16.45 -12.19 2.31
N ILE A 27 -15.46 -12.97 1.95
CA ILE A 27 -15.17 -13.36 0.56
C ILE A 27 -16.04 -14.55 0.14
N LYS A 28 -16.39 -14.60 -1.15
CA LYS A 28 -17.10 -15.75 -1.73
C LYS A 28 -16.22 -17.00 -1.56
N PRO A 29 -16.72 -18.11 -0.98
CA PRO A 29 -15.89 -19.27 -0.76
C PRO A 29 -15.51 -19.89 -2.11
N THR A 30 -14.25 -19.77 -2.48
CA THR A 30 -13.76 -20.38 -3.71
C THR A 30 -13.55 -21.89 -3.55
N ASN A 31 -13.29 -22.41 -2.34
CA ASN A 31 -13.18 -23.85 -2.00
C ASN A 31 -13.52 -24.15 -0.53
N SER A 32 -13.97 -25.37 -0.21
CA SER A 32 -14.68 -25.74 1.05
C SER A 32 -13.84 -25.90 2.33
N MET A 33 -12.57 -25.52 2.35
CA MET A 33 -11.71 -25.60 3.54
C MET A 33 -10.82 -24.37 3.57
N MET A 34 -10.91 -23.58 4.66
CA MET A 34 -10.14 -22.36 4.95
C MET A 34 -10.72 -21.05 4.40
N THR A 35 -11.71 -20.49 5.12
CA THR A 35 -12.43 -19.24 4.79
C THR A 35 -11.91 -17.98 5.48
N SER A 36 -10.79 -17.99 6.22
CA SER A 36 -10.33 -16.80 6.96
C SER A 36 -8.83 -16.49 6.93
N THR A 37 -7.96 -17.49 6.72
CA THR A 37 -6.50 -17.29 6.92
C THR A 37 -5.77 -16.72 5.71
N LEU A 38 -6.31 -16.84 4.49
CA LEU A 38 -5.66 -16.37 3.25
C LEU A 38 -5.67 -14.83 3.10
N ASN A 39 -6.61 -14.13 3.73
CA ASN A 39 -6.70 -12.67 3.63
C ASN A 39 -5.72 -11.95 4.58
N ILE A 40 -5.34 -12.59 5.68
CA ILE A 40 -4.45 -12.01 6.69
C ILE A 40 -3.03 -11.85 6.15
N THR A 41 -2.53 -12.83 5.39
CA THR A 41 -1.20 -12.75 4.76
C THR A 41 -1.09 -11.64 3.72
N GLN A 42 -2.17 -11.35 2.98
CA GLN A 42 -2.21 -10.23 2.03
C GLN A 42 -2.28 -8.87 2.73
N SER A 43 -3.06 -8.76 3.81
CA SER A 43 -3.11 -7.55 4.66
C SER A 43 -1.75 -7.26 5.29
N ASP A 44 -1.06 -8.28 5.80
CA ASP A 44 0.27 -8.10 6.40
C ASP A 44 1.35 -7.75 5.35
N ALA A 45 1.25 -8.29 4.13
CA ALA A 45 2.12 -7.88 3.02
C ALA A 45 1.94 -6.40 2.66
N LEU A 46 0.71 -5.88 2.70
CA LEU A 46 0.40 -4.47 2.42
C LEU A 46 0.84 -3.52 3.53
N LYS A 47 0.74 -3.93 4.79
CA LYS A 47 1.37 -3.21 5.91
C LYS A 47 2.90 -3.14 5.73
N GLY A 48 3.50 -4.21 5.21
CA GLY A 48 4.92 -4.23 4.81
C GLY A 48 5.25 -3.21 3.71
N ILE A 49 4.37 -3.07 2.70
CA ILE A 49 4.51 -2.07 1.63
C ILE A 49 4.43 -0.65 2.19
N ALA A 50 3.47 -0.35 3.07
CA ALA A 50 3.35 0.98 3.70
C ALA A 50 4.61 1.32 4.52
N ARG A 51 5.14 0.36 5.29
CA ARG A 51 6.41 0.52 6.01
C ARG A 51 7.58 0.81 5.05
N GLN A 52 7.63 0.13 3.90
CA GLN A 52 8.67 0.36 2.90
C GLN A 52 8.55 1.75 2.25
N VAL A 53 7.34 2.27 2.04
CA VAL A 53 7.13 3.64 1.54
C VAL A 53 7.59 4.69 2.56
N ILE A 54 7.35 4.46 3.86
CA ILE A 54 7.90 5.30 4.94
C ILE A 54 9.44 5.31 4.88
N GLN A 55 10.08 4.17 4.64
CA GLN A 55 11.54 4.10 4.50
C GLN A 55 12.05 4.94 3.33
N HIS A 56 11.37 4.88 2.17
CA HIS A 56 11.73 5.70 1.02
C HIS A 56 11.61 7.21 1.29
N LEU A 57 10.64 7.63 2.12
CA LEU A 57 10.52 9.03 2.55
C LEU A 57 11.73 9.46 3.40
N ILE A 58 12.20 8.60 4.31
CA ILE A 58 13.40 8.88 5.12
C ILE A 58 14.63 9.04 4.21
N ASP A 59 14.79 8.17 3.21
CA ASP A 59 15.89 8.27 2.25
C ASP A 59 15.86 9.58 1.45
N VAL A 60 14.67 10.03 1.02
CA VAL A 60 14.48 11.33 0.35
C VAL A 60 14.75 12.49 1.31
N ALA A 61 14.34 12.39 2.57
CA ALA A 61 14.59 13.43 3.57
C ALA A 61 16.09 13.57 3.92
N ILE A 62 16.82 12.46 3.98
CA ILE A 62 18.27 12.45 4.20
C ILE A 62 19.01 13.07 3.02
N THR A 63 18.51 12.88 1.80
CA THR A 63 19.14 13.40 0.57
C THR A 63 18.76 14.84 0.24
N ALA A 64 17.63 15.33 0.76
CA ALA A 64 17.13 16.70 0.60
C ALA A 64 18.14 17.83 0.87
N PRO A 65 18.92 17.84 1.97
CA PRO A 65 19.91 18.89 2.22
C PRO A 65 21.05 18.93 1.18
N PHE A 66 21.27 17.82 0.46
CA PHE A 66 22.29 17.73 -0.59
C PHE A 66 21.76 18.14 -1.98
N GLU A 67 20.45 18.43 -2.12
CA GLU A 67 19.80 18.76 -3.40
C GLU A 67 20.24 20.09 -4.03
N ARG A 68 20.76 21.04 -3.25
CA ARG A 68 21.16 22.38 -3.73
C ARG A 68 22.50 22.44 -4.46
N SER A 69 23.27 21.34 -4.49
CA SER A 69 24.56 21.31 -5.19
C SER A 69 24.40 20.88 -6.66
N GLU A 70 25.05 21.60 -7.56
CA GLU A 70 25.03 21.35 -9.01
C GLU A 70 25.61 19.96 -9.38
N TYR A 71 26.44 19.37 -8.51
CA TYR A 71 27.03 18.03 -8.65
C TYR A 71 26.41 16.99 -7.71
N ASN A 72 25.11 17.06 -7.46
CA ASN A 72 24.48 16.15 -6.52
C ASN A 72 24.34 14.72 -7.08
N ARG A 73 25.22 13.81 -6.62
CA ARG A 73 25.17 12.36 -6.88
C ARG A 73 23.95 11.66 -6.25
N PHE A 74 23.26 12.32 -5.32
CA PHE A 74 22.11 11.74 -4.60
C PHE A 74 20.76 11.95 -5.31
N LYS A 75 20.68 12.76 -6.38
CA LYS A 75 19.46 12.93 -7.16
C LYS A 75 18.93 11.60 -7.71
N ALA A 76 19.83 10.71 -8.13
CA ALA A 76 19.47 9.38 -8.63
C ALA A 76 18.78 8.52 -7.55
N VAL A 77 19.27 8.59 -6.30
CA VAL A 77 18.69 7.85 -5.16
C VAL A 77 17.30 8.40 -4.83
N ALA A 78 17.15 9.72 -4.72
CA ALA A 78 15.87 10.34 -4.41
C ALA A 78 14.80 10.04 -5.48
N ILE A 79 15.17 10.09 -6.78
CA ILE A 79 14.25 9.75 -7.88
C ILE A 79 13.88 8.27 -7.83
N HIS A 80 14.85 7.37 -7.62
CA HIS A 80 14.60 5.94 -7.53
C HIS A 80 13.62 5.60 -6.39
N SER A 81 13.81 6.19 -5.21
CA SER A 81 12.93 5.98 -4.05
C SER A 81 11.49 6.46 -4.30
N ILE A 82 11.31 7.57 -5.02
CA ILE A 82 9.98 8.08 -5.41
C ILE A 82 9.31 7.13 -6.42
N LEU A 83 10.00 6.78 -7.51
CA LEU A 83 9.46 5.90 -8.54
C LEU A 83 9.13 4.52 -7.98
N ARG A 84 9.98 3.98 -7.10
CA ARG A 84 9.74 2.71 -6.44
C ARG A 84 8.50 2.76 -5.54
N SER A 85 8.32 3.85 -4.79
CA SER A 85 7.12 4.06 -3.96
C SER A 85 5.85 4.08 -4.80
N ILE A 86 5.86 4.78 -5.94
CA ILE A 86 4.73 4.83 -6.88
C ILE A 86 4.39 3.42 -7.39
N GLN A 87 5.38 2.66 -7.83
CA GLN A 87 5.16 1.30 -8.33
C GLN A 87 4.53 0.39 -7.26
N MET A 88 5.01 0.49 -6.02
CA MET A 88 4.50 -0.31 -4.91
C MET A 88 3.06 0.06 -4.54
N ILE A 89 2.72 1.34 -4.55
CA ILE A 89 1.35 1.83 -4.35
C ILE A 89 0.42 1.35 -5.46
N ILE A 90 0.85 1.39 -6.73
CA ILE A 90 0.04 0.90 -7.85
C ILE A 90 -0.22 -0.61 -7.71
N ASN A 91 0.80 -1.39 -7.40
CA ASN A 91 0.66 -2.83 -7.20
C ASN A 91 -0.28 -3.13 -6.02
N ALA A 92 -0.19 -2.35 -4.94
CA ALA A 92 -1.09 -2.44 -3.80
C ALA A 92 -2.55 -2.14 -4.17
N ALA A 93 -2.80 -1.06 -4.92
CA ALA A 93 -4.13 -0.66 -5.37
C ALA A 93 -4.76 -1.69 -6.32
N ASN A 94 -3.95 -2.28 -7.22
CA ASN A 94 -4.40 -3.34 -8.10
C ASN A 94 -4.80 -4.60 -7.31
N SER A 95 -3.99 -5.00 -6.33
CA SER A 95 -4.30 -6.12 -5.44
C SER A 95 -5.61 -5.90 -4.68
N LEU A 96 -5.83 -4.68 -4.16
CA LEU A 96 -7.06 -4.31 -3.49
C LEU A 96 -8.28 -4.41 -4.41
N THR A 97 -8.16 -3.94 -5.66
CA THR A 97 -9.24 -4.02 -6.65
C THR A 97 -9.67 -5.47 -6.93
N VAL A 98 -8.68 -6.38 -7.04
CA VAL A 98 -8.95 -7.81 -7.21
C VAL A 98 -9.67 -8.37 -5.97
N ASN A 99 -9.20 -8.07 -4.76
CA ASN A 99 -9.81 -8.56 -3.53
C ASN A 99 -11.26 -8.07 -3.36
N VAL A 100 -11.53 -6.80 -3.66
CA VAL A 100 -12.87 -6.21 -3.58
C VAL A 100 -13.85 -6.91 -4.54
N SER A 101 -13.38 -7.30 -5.72
CA SER A 101 -14.22 -8.04 -6.69
C SER A 101 -14.63 -9.44 -6.22
N GLN A 102 -13.91 -10.01 -5.23
CA GLN A 102 -14.19 -11.34 -4.68
C GLN A 102 -15.11 -11.30 -3.44
N ILE A 103 -15.44 -10.10 -2.95
CA ILE A 103 -16.33 -9.92 -1.80
C ILE A 103 -17.74 -10.39 -2.15
N ASN A 104 -18.34 -11.15 -1.24
CA ASN A 104 -19.72 -11.56 -1.38
C ASN A 104 -20.67 -10.54 -0.72
N TRP A 105 -21.09 -9.55 -1.51
CA TRP A 105 -22.00 -8.48 -1.07
C TRP A 105 -23.39 -8.98 -0.62
N THR A 106 -23.79 -10.21 -0.95
CA THR A 106 -25.10 -10.73 -0.52
C THR A 106 -25.12 -11.21 0.93
N LEU A 107 -23.95 -11.52 1.51
CA LEU A 107 -23.84 -11.92 2.92
C LEU A 107 -23.73 -10.70 3.84
N THR A 108 -23.27 -9.55 3.33
CA THR A 108 -23.15 -8.31 4.11
C THR A 108 -24.50 -7.59 4.26
N THR A 109 -25.41 -7.70 3.28
CA THR A 109 -26.74 -7.07 3.36
C THR A 109 -27.73 -7.85 4.24
N ASN A 110 -27.59 -9.18 4.33
CA ASN A 110 -28.51 -10.03 5.09
C ASN A 110 -28.19 -10.12 6.60
N GLY A 111 -27.06 -9.56 7.04
CA GLY A 111 -26.70 -9.42 8.47
C GLY A 111 -27.09 -8.07 9.08
N MET A 112 -27.73 -7.18 8.30
CA MET A 112 -28.23 -5.87 8.75
C MET A 112 -29.76 -5.79 8.84
N MET A 113 -30.47 -6.93 8.70
CA MET A 113 -31.89 -7.09 9.00
C MET A 113 -32.10 -7.98 10.21
#